data_AF-A0A448MPX7-F1
#
_entry.id   AF-A0A448MPX7-F1
#
_cell.length_a   1.000
_cell.length_b   1.000
_cell.length_c   1.000
_cell.angle_alpha   90.00
_cell.angle_beta   90.00
_cell.angle_gamma   90.00
#
_symmetry.space_group_name_H-M   'P 1'
#
loop_
_entity.id
_entity.type
_entity.pdbx_description
1 polymer ?
#
loop_
_entity_poly.entity_id
_entity_poly.type
_entity_poly.pdbx_seq_one_letter_code
_entity_poly.pdbx_strand_id
1 'polypeptide(L)'
;MLLTFFCLATVTALAGGTHLSVISQMVSGAMMFGAFFIATDPVTASITPRGKIVFGVLVGLFVYLIRYHGNFPDGVAFAILLSNICVPLIDHYTRPRVAGYGIKGRK
;
A
#
# COMPACT_ATOMS: atom_id res chain seq x y z
N MET A 1 -0.52 4.23 -2.13
CA MET A 1 -1.90 3.91 -1.72
C MET A 1 -2.91 4.57 -2.65
N LEU A 2 -3.03 5.90 -2.68
CA LEU A 2 -4.02 6.57 -3.53
C LEU A 2 -3.78 6.35 -5.03
N LEU A 3 -2.53 6.50 -5.48
CA LEU A 3 -2.16 6.29 -6.88
C LEU A 3 -2.40 4.85 -7.34
N THR A 4 -2.08 3.87 -6.49
CA THR A 4 -2.27 2.45 -6.81
C THR A 4 -3.73 2.07 -6.84
N PHE A 5 -4.54 2.55 -5.89
CA PHE A 5 -5.98 2.37 -5.93
C PHE A 5 -6.62 3.04 -7.15
N PHE A 6 -6.24 4.28 -7.47
CA PHE A 6 -6.75 5.00 -8.63
C PHE A 6 -6.47 4.24 -9.93
N CYS A 7 -5.23 3.76 -10.11
CA CYS A 7 -4.85 3.02 -11.31
C CYS A 7 -5.63 1.70 -11.46
N LEU A 8 -5.83 0.95 -10.37
CA LEU A 8 -6.63 -0.29 -10.41
C LEU A 8 -8.12 -0.01 -10.65
N ALA A 9 -8.67 1.01 -9.97
CA ALA A 9 -10.06 1.39 -10.09
C ALA A 9 -10.41 1.96 -11.48
N THR A 10 -9.50 2.71 -12.10
CA THR A 10 -9.68 3.18 -13.49
C THR A 10 -9.62 2.02 -14.47
N VAL A 11 -8.69 1.07 -14.30
CA VAL A 11 -8.63 -0.14 -15.15
C VAL A 11 -9.94 -0.93 -15.09
N THR A 12 -10.53 -1.12 -13.90
CA THR A 12 -11.84 -1.78 -13.78
C THR A 12 -12.99 -0.98 -14.36
N ALA A 13 -12.95 0.35 -14.25
CA ALA A 13 -13.97 1.21 -14.84
C ALA A 13 -13.93 1.14 -16.37
N LEU A 14 -12.73 1.08 -16.97
CA LEU A 14 -12.56 0.85 -18.41
C LEU A 14 -12.97 -0.56 -18.84
N ALA A 15 -12.83 -1.56 -17.96
CA ALA A 15 -13.26 -2.94 -18.22
C ALA A 15 -14.79 -3.16 -18.12
N GLY A 16 -15.57 -2.11 -17.85
CA GLY A 16 -17.05 -2.18 -17.82
C GLY A 16 -17.66 -2.56 -16.47
N GLY A 17 -16.89 -2.52 -15.38
CA GLY A 17 -17.41 -2.81 -14.04
C GLY A 17 -18.39 -1.74 -13.56
N THR A 18 -19.62 -2.12 -13.19
CA THR A 18 -20.62 -1.23 -12.59
C THR A 18 -20.34 -1.00 -11.11
N HIS A 19 -19.39 -0.12 -10.79
CA HIS A 19 -19.09 0.29 -9.42
C HIS A 19 -19.25 1.80 -9.24
N LEU A 20 -19.33 2.26 -7.99
CA LEU A 20 -19.36 3.69 -7.65
C LEU A 20 -18.22 4.43 -8.34
N SER A 21 -18.46 5.70 -8.73
CA SER A 21 -17.45 6.51 -9.41
C SER A 21 -16.10 6.48 -8.69
N VAL A 22 -15.02 6.31 -9.45
CA VAL A 22 -13.66 6.19 -8.89
C VAL A 22 -13.33 7.39 -8.00
N ILE A 23 -13.73 8.59 -8.44
CA ILE A 23 -13.49 9.84 -7.73
C ILE A 23 -14.26 9.87 -6.40
N SER A 24 -15.53 9.46 -6.35
CA SER A 24 -16.29 9.41 -5.09
C SER A 24 -15.68 8.44 -4.08
N GLN A 25 -15.08 7.34 -4.55
CA GLN A 25 -14.41 6.39 -3.66
C GLN A 25 -13.10 6.94 -3.10
N MET A 26 -12.35 7.71 -3.89
CA MET A 26 -11.11 8.35 -3.45
C MET A 26 -11.34 9.50 -2.48
N VAL A 27 -12.34 10.34 -2.74
CA VAL A 27 -12.69 11.51 -1.91
C VAL A 27 -13.55 11.11 -0.71
N SER A 28 -13.88 9.82 -0.57
CA SER A 28 -14.51 9.29 0.63
C SER A 28 -13.67 9.59 1.87
N GLY A 29 -14.31 10.10 2.92
CA GLY A 29 -13.63 10.51 4.16
C GLY A 29 -12.73 9.42 4.73
N ALA A 30 -13.21 8.17 4.79
CA ALA A 30 -12.42 7.03 5.27
C ALA A 30 -11.14 6.80 4.45
N MET A 31 -11.18 7.04 3.14
CA MET A 31 -10.03 6.86 2.25
C MET A 31 -9.00 7.99 2.39
N MET A 32 -9.47 9.23 2.56
CA MET A 32 -8.59 10.38 2.79
C MET A 32 -7.95 10.33 4.18
N PHE A 33 -8.74 10.09 5.24
CA PHE A 33 -8.19 9.95 6.59
C PHE A 33 -7.25 8.74 6.69
N GLY A 34 -7.62 7.61 6.09
CA GLY A 34 -6.76 6.43 6.03
C GLY A 34 -5.45 6.67 5.29
N ALA A 35 -5.44 7.45 4.20
CA ALA A 35 -4.25 7.71 3.42
C ALA A 35 -3.27 8.69 4.07
N PHE A 36 -3.77 9.74 4.73
CA PHE A 36 -2.94 10.84 5.24
C PHE A 36 -2.63 10.80 6.74
N PHE A 37 -3.44 10.08 7.51
CA PHE A 37 -3.22 9.97 8.96
C PHE A 37 -2.79 8.56 9.35
N ILE A 38 -3.47 7.51 8.85
CA ILE A 38 -3.21 6.14 9.31
C ILE A 38 -2.06 5.47 8.54
N ALA A 39 -2.10 5.50 7.20
CA ALA A 39 -1.10 4.81 6.38
C ALA A 39 0.30 5.47 6.43
N THR A 40 0.38 6.71 6.88
CA THR A 40 1.61 7.49 7.03
C THR A 40 2.18 7.44 8.45
N ASP A 41 1.55 6.71 9.38
CA ASP A 41 2.04 6.58 10.75
C ASP A 41 3.42 5.88 10.78
N PRO A 42 4.46 6.49 11.38
CA PRO A 42 5.84 6.01 11.29
C PRO A 42 6.10 4.75 12.14
N VAL A 43 5.19 4.39 13.05
CA VAL A 43 5.37 3.27 13.98
C VAL A 43 5.13 1.93 13.29
N THR A 44 4.21 1.89 12.33
CA THR A 44 3.77 0.66 11.67
C THR A 44 4.27 0.55 10.23
N ALA A 45 4.73 1.63 9.61
CA ALA A 45 5.26 1.62 8.26
C ALA A 45 6.69 1.05 8.19
N SER A 46 7.04 0.52 7.01
CA SER A 46 8.40 0.07 6.68
C SER A 46 9.45 1.16 6.95
N ILE A 47 10.57 0.75 7.56
CA ILE A 47 11.64 1.68 7.95
C ILE A 47 12.45 2.13 6.72
N THR A 48 12.53 1.30 5.67
CA THR A 48 13.36 1.57 4.50
C THR A 48 12.65 2.46 3.46
N PRO A 49 13.34 3.37 2.75
CA PRO A 49 12.70 4.23 1.74
C PRO A 49 12.03 3.43 0.61
N ARG A 50 12.64 2.31 0.20
CA ARG A 50 12.09 1.42 -0.83
C ARG A 50 10.90 0.62 -0.28
N GLY A 51 10.97 0.14 0.96
CA GLY A 51 9.88 -0.59 1.58
C GLY A 51 8.64 0.27 1.85
N LYS A 52 8.80 1.58 2.11
CA LYS A 52 7.67 2.53 2.20
C LYS A 52 6.84 2.60 0.91
N ILE A 53 7.51 2.57 -0.25
CA ILE A 53 6.82 2.56 -1.56
C ILE A 53 6.06 1.25 -1.74
N VAL A 54 6.70 0.12 -1.46
CA VAL A 54 6.08 -1.22 -1.56
C VAL A 54 4.87 -1.32 -0.62
N PHE A 55 5.02 -0.86 0.63
CA PHE A 55 3.94 -0.81 1.60
C PHE A 55 2.75 0.01 1.10
N GLY A 56 3.00 1.23 0.58
CA GLY A 56 1.94 2.06 0.03
C GLY A 56 1.24 1.44 -1.18
N VAL A 57 1.96 0.68 -2.02
CA VAL A 57 1.38 -0.08 -3.15
C VAL A 57 0.48 -1.20 -2.62
N LEU A 58 0.98 -1.97 -1.65
CA LEU A 58 0.30 -3.12 -1.05
C LEU A 58 -1.02 -2.72 -0.37
N VAL A 59 -1.03 -1.63 0.41
CA VAL A 59 -2.25 -1.10 1.03
C VAL A 59 -3.29 -0.74 -0.04
N GLY A 60 -2.90 -0.02 -1.10
CA GLY A 60 -3.84 0.38 -2.15
C GLY A 60 -4.41 -0.81 -2.93
N LEU A 61 -3.60 -1.87 -3.12
CA LEU A 61 -4.05 -3.13 -3.73
C LEU A 61 -5.07 -3.83 -2.84
N PHE A 62 -4.81 -3.95 -1.53
CA PHE A 62 -5.76 -4.58 -0.62
C PHE A 62 -7.07 -3.79 -0.47
N VAL A 63 -7.01 -2.45 -0.44
CA VAL A 63 -8.23 -1.63 -0.45
C VAL A 63 -9.08 -1.91 -1.70
N TYR A 64 -8.44 -1.99 -2.87
CA TYR A 64 -9.12 -2.33 -4.12
C TYR A 64 -9.73 -3.73 -4.07
N LEU A 65 -8.96 -4.75 -3.67
CA LEU A 65 -9.45 -6.13 -3.57
C LEU A 65 -10.64 -6.23 -2.61
N ILE A 66 -10.55 -5.63 -1.42
CA ILE A 66 -11.62 -5.69 -0.42
C ILE A 66 -12.86 -4.93 -0.89
N ARG A 67 -12.73 -3.79 -1.60
CA ARG A 67 -13.90 -3.03 -2.04
C ARG A 67 -14.58 -3.59 -3.30
N TYR A 68 -13.81 -4.18 -4.21
CA TYR A 68 -14.34 -4.73 -5.46
C TYR A 68 -14.78 -6.19 -5.32
N HIS A 69 -14.09 -6.98 -4.49
CA HIS A 69 -14.38 -8.41 -4.31
C HIS A 69 -14.96 -8.73 -2.93
N GLY A 70 -14.70 -7.90 -1.92
CA GLY A 70 -15.34 -8.01 -0.62
C GLY A 70 -16.62 -7.19 -0.60
N ASN A 71 -17.70 -7.75 -0.05
CA ASN A 71 -18.98 -7.05 0.08
C ASN A 71 -18.96 -5.97 1.19
N PHE A 72 -17.80 -5.32 1.40
CA PHE A 72 -17.55 -4.37 2.48
C PHE A 72 -17.26 -2.98 1.89
N PRO A 73 -18.17 -1.99 2.08
CA PRO A 73 -17.99 -0.65 1.53
C PRO A 73 -16.80 0.10 2.17
N ASP A 74 -16.45 -0.24 3.41
CA ASP A 74 -15.29 0.31 4.11
C ASP A 74 -14.22 -0.78 4.36
N GLY A 75 -13.27 -0.88 3.43
CA GLY A 75 -12.16 -1.84 3.48
C GLY A 75 -10.82 -1.24 3.90
N VAL A 76 -10.77 0.06 4.23
CA VAL A 76 -9.49 0.79 4.40
C VAL A 76 -8.75 0.32 5.65
N ALA A 77 -9.44 0.20 6.78
CA ALA A 77 -8.84 -0.25 8.03
C ALA A 77 -8.30 -1.69 7.92
N PHE A 78 -9.07 -2.60 7.33
CA PHE A 78 -8.66 -3.99 7.13
C PHE A 78 -7.44 -4.11 6.20
N ALA A 79 -7.43 -3.33 5.11
CA ALA A 79 -6.28 -3.30 4.20
C ALA A 79 -5.00 -2.82 4.88
N ILE A 80 -5.09 -1.80 5.75
CA ILE A 80 -3.94 -1.30 6.51
C ILE A 80 -3.47 -2.35 7.52
N LEU A 81 -4.38 -2.98 8.27
CA LEU A 81 -4.02 -4.04 9.21
C LEU A 81 -3.32 -5.21 8.53
N LEU A 82 -3.86 -5.69 7.40
CA LEU A 82 -3.22 -6.72 6.58
C LEU A 82 -1.84 -6.30 6.10
N SER A 83 -1.71 -5.05 5.65
CA SER A 83 -0.43 -4.51 5.18
C SER A 83 0.60 -4.41 6.30
N ASN A 84 0.19 -4.01 7.50
CA ASN A 84 1.06 -3.91 8.67
C ASN A 84 1.63 -5.28 9.07
N ILE A 85 0.84 -6.35 8.96
CA ILE A 85 1.32 -7.73 9.19
C ILE A 85 2.41 -8.11 8.16
N CYS A 86 2.34 -7.58 6.94
CA CYS A 86 3.33 -7.81 5.88
C CYS A 86 4.59 -6.93 6.00
N VAL A 87 4.61 -5.90 6.84
CA VAL A 87 5.76 -4.97 6.99
C VAL A 87 7.07 -5.67 7.37
N PRO A 88 7.15 -6.57 8.38
CA PRO A 88 8.41 -7.25 8.70
C PRO A 88 8.95 -8.08 7.53
N LEU A 89 8.06 -8.64 6.71
CA LEU A 89 8.44 -9.38 5.51
C LEU A 89 8.99 -8.42 4.43
N ILE A 90 8.31 -7.31 4.19
CA ILE A 90 8.77 -6.26 3.27
C ILE A 90 10.14 -5.77 3.69
N ASP A 91 10.32 -5.43 4.97
CA ASP A 91 11.57 -4.94 5.52
C ASP A 91 12.69 -5.97 5.42
N HIS A 92 12.40 -7.26 5.59
CA HIS A 92 13.38 -8.33 5.38
C HIS A 92 13.92 -8.34 3.95
N TYR A 93 13.05 -8.17 2.94
CA TYR A 93 13.46 -8.14 1.53
C TYR A 93 14.04 -6.81 1.08
N THR A 94 13.69 -5.69 1.74
CA THR A 94 14.21 -4.36 1.40
C THR A 94 15.40 -3.92 2.26
N ARG A 95 15.94 -4.80 3.12
CA ARG A 95 17.12 -4.49 3.94
C ARG A 95 18.23 -3.88 3.06
N PRO A 96 18.71 -2.66 3.38
CA PRO A 96 19.84 -2.11 2.66
C PRO A 96 21.03 -3.05 2.87
N ARG A 97 21.76 -3.35 1.78
CA ARG A 97 23.02 -4.09 1.90
C ARG A 97 23.91 -3.33 2.87
N VAL A 98 24.44 -4.03 3.88
CA VAL A 98 25.38 -3.46 4.84
C VAL A 98 26.59 -2.95 4.04
N ALA A 99 26.70 -1.64 3.89
CA ALA A 99 27.88 -1.01 3.33
C ALA A 99 29.01 -1.16 4.37
N GLY A 100 29.94 -2.08 4.12
CA GLY A 100 30.99 -2.42 5.08
C GLY A 100 31.90 -3.60 4.75
N TYR A 101 31.56 -4.46 3.78
CA TYR A 101 32.53 -5.41 3.25
C TYR A 101 33.44 -4.70 2.24
N GLY A 102 34.45 -4.01 2.76
CA GLY A 102 35.64 -3.71 1.96
C GLY A 102 36.19 -5.04 1.46
N ILE A 103 36.21 -5.22 0.14
CA ILE A 103 36.94 -6.33 -0.47
C ILE A 103 38.40 -6.11 -0.07
N LYS A 104 38.82 -6.83 0.96
CA LYS A 104 40.19 -6.84 1.47
C LYS A 104 41.06 -7.33 0.32
N GLY A 105 41.96 -6.47 -0.13
CA GLY A 105 42.76 -6.64 -1.33
C GLY A 105 43.50 -7.98 -1.38
N ARG A 106 43.73 -8.46 -2.60
CA ARG A 106 44.71 -9.49 -2.88
C ARG A 106 45.88 -8.82 -3.61
N LYS A 107 47.05 -8.93 -2.97
CA LYS A 107 48.36 -8.51 -3.48
C LYS A 107 48.62 -9.05 -4.88
#